data_AF-A0AAE9EZY1-F1
#
_entry.id   AF-A0AAE9EZY1-F1
#
_cell.length_a   1.000
_cell.length_b   1.000
_cell.length_c   1.000
_cell.angle_alpha   90.00
_cell.angle_beta   90.00
_cell.angle_gamma   90.00
#
_symmetry.space_group_name_H-M   'P 1'
#
loop_
_entity.id
_entity.type
_entity.pdbx_description
1 polymer ?
#
loop_
_entity_poly.entity_id
_entity_poly.type
_entity_poly.pdbx_seq_one_letter_code
_entity_poly.pdbx_strand_id
1 'polypeptide(L)'
;MIKQLLLITLLTPISVALLTDQGSFFVRGILTCNGNAYSKMPIETFEKNYIFKDDLLTTTTTNDDGSFYIKYSGKDLVFFNPYIYVPNYCLAETYNGLKCTTGAMMIQIPREHISASLAPDSEFVVGEIDMANDLPFEAQGLGRIFGGFLVNTHYCMAV
;
A
#
# COMPACT_ATOMS: atom_id res chain seq x y z
N MET A 1 -46.96 -36.69 24.25
CA MET A 1 -45.68 -37.11 23.66
C MET A 1 -44.82 -35.88 23.27
N ILE A 2 -44.51 -35.01 24.24
CA ILE A 2 -43.84 -33.70 23.99
C ILE A 2 -42.32 -33.74 24.27
N LYS A 3 -41.78 -34.90 24.70
CA LYS A 3 -40.39 -35.03 25.15
C LYS A 3 -39.33 -35.15 24.04
N GLN A 4 -39.71 -35.17 22.75
CA GLN A 4 -38.75 -35.39 21.66
C GLN A 4 -38.44 -34.15 20.81
N LEU A 5 -39.12 -33.01 21.05
CA LEU A 5 -38.93 -31.82 20.22
C LEU A 5 -37.79 -30.88 20.69
N LEU A 6 -37.12 -31.21 21.80
CA LEU A 6 -36.06 -30.39 22.40
C LEU A 6 -34.63 -30.79 22.04
N LEU A 7 -34.44 -31.82 21.20
CA LEU A 7 -33.10 -32.36 20.90
C LEU A 7 -32.54 -31.98 19.53
N ILE A 8 -33.28 -31.23 18.71
CA ILE A 8 -32.83 -30.85 17.36
C ILE A 8 -32.11 -29.48 17.34
N THR A 9 -32.16 -28.70 18.43
CA THR A 9 -31.50 -27.39 18.51
C THR A 9 -30.02 -27.44 18.90
N LEU A 10 -29.44 -28.63 19.17
CA LEU A 10 -28.08 -28.77 19.73
C LEU A 10 -27.03 -29.39 18.78
N LEU A 11 -27.31 -29.45 17.47
CA LEU A 11 -26.41 -30.09 16.49
C LEU A 11 -26.09 -29.24 15.25
N THR A 12 -26.35 -27.93 15.27
CA THR A 12 -25.66 -27.07 14.32
C THR A 12 -24.30 -26.74 14.93
N PRO A 13 -23.17 -27.29 14.42
CA PRO A 13 -21.91 -26.65 14.70
C PRO A 13 -22.07 -25.24 14.15
N ILE A 14 -22.10 -24.25 15.05
CA ILE A 14 -21.85 -22.87 14.65
C ILE A 14 -20.38 -22.88 14.24
N SER A 15 -20.11 -23.34 13.03
CA SER A 15 -18.89 -23.03 12.32
C SER A 15 -18.99 -21.54 12.04
N VAL A 16 -18.69 -20.73 13.05
CA VAL A 16 -18.11 -19.42 12.79
C VAL A 16 -16.76 -19.77 12.18
N ALA A 17 -16.77 -20.08 10.87
CA ALA A 17 -15.57 -19.93 10.09
C ALA A 17 -15.24 -18.45 10.29
N LEU A 18 -14.26 -18.19 11.17
CA LEU A 18 -13.58 -16.90 11.20
C LEU A 18 -13.21 -16.67 9.75
N LEU A 19 -13.90 -15.73 9.10
CA LEU A 19 -13.51 -15.23 7.80
C LEU A 19 -12.20 -14.49 8.06
N THR A 20 -11.10 -15.24 8.12
CA THR A 20 -9.77 -14.66 8.13
C THR A 20 -9.54 -14.19 6.72
N ASP A 21 -10.04 -12.99 6.41
CA ASP A 21 -9.78 -12.35 5.13
C ASP A 21 -8.27 -12.16 5.03
N GLN A 22 -7.65 -12.91 4.13
CA GLN A 22 -6.22 -12.86 3.90
C GLN A 22 -5.97 -12.27 2.52
N GLY A 23 -4.83 -11.60 2.39
CA GLY A 23 -4.49 -10.84 1.21
C GLY A 23 -3.00 -10.87 0.98
N SER A 24 -2.58 -10.96 -0.28
CA SER A 24 -1.18 -10.78 -0.65
C SER A 24 -1.05 -10.14 -2.02
N PHE A 25 0.10 -9.51 -2.25
CA PHE A 25 0.48 -8.94 -3.54
C PHE A 25 1.99 -9.01 -3.73
N PHE A 26 2.40 -8.92 -4.99
CA PHE A 26 3.79 -8.75 -5.38
C PHE A 26 3.88 -7.69 -6.47
N VAL A 27 4.67 -6.64 -6.22
CA VAL A 27 4.86 -5.52 -7.14
C VAL A 27 6.34 -5.31 -7.41
N ARG A 28 6.67 -4.93 -8.65
CA ARG A 28 7.99 -4.39 -8.99
C ARG A 28 7.92 -3.22 -9.96
N GLY A 29 8.98 -2.42 -9.97
CA GLY A 29 9.16 -1.32 -10.90
C GLY A 29 10.57 -0.76 -10.85
N ILE A 30 10.79 0.31 -11.61
CA ILE A 30 12.03 1.09 -11.63
C ILE A 30 11.65 2.55 -11.48
N LEU A 31 12.32 3.24 -10.56
CA LEU A 31 12.16 4.69 -10.38
C LEU A 31 13.42 5.40 -10.84
N THR A 32 13.25 6.44 -11.63
CA THR A 32 14.31 7.33 -12.09
C THR A 32 14.06 8.76 -11.66
N CYS A 33 15.07 9.62 -11.77
CA CYS A 33 14.98 11.06 -11.54
C CYS A 33 15.82 11.76 -12.60
N ASN A 34 15.17 12.36 -13.60
CA ASN A 34 15.78 12.87 -14.82
C ASN A 34 16.70 11.83 -15.49
N GLY A 35 16.18 10.62 -15.69
CA GLY A 35 16.90 9.50 -16.30
C GLY A 35 18.02 8.86 -15.46
N ASN A 36 18.29 9.35 -14.25
CA ASN A 36 19.22 8.71 -13.31
C ASN A 36 18.46 7.79 -12.36
N ALA A 37 19.10 6.73 -11.86
CA ALA A 37 18.49 5.86 -10.85
C ALA A 37 18.02 6.65 -9.61
N TYR A 38 16.76 6.51 -9.23
CA TYR A 38 16.22 7.07 -7.99
C TYR A 38 16.57 6.13 -6.82
N SER A 39 17.86 6.08 -6.50
CA SER A 39 18.49 5.05 -5.66
C SER A 39 18.36 5.29 -4.15
N LYS A 40 18.20 4.20 -3.38
CA LYS A 40 18.10 4.18 -1.90
C LYS A 40 17.01 5.08 -1.32
N MET A 41 15.92 5.27 -2.06
CA MET A 41 14.80 6.13 -1.64
C MET A 41 13.72 5.29 -0.96
N PRO A 42 13.04 5.83 0.06
CA PRO A 42 12.02 5.09 0.80
C PRO A 42 10.77 4.86 -0.05
N ILE A 43 10.18 3.68 0.12
CA ILE A 43 8.89 3.30 -0.43
C ILE A 43 8.05 2.75 0.71
N GLU A 44 6.82 3.23 0.81
CA GLU A 44 5.84 2.78 1.80
C GLU A 44 4.67 2.12 1.05
N THR A 45 4.02 1.17 1.69
CA THR A 45 2.77 0.60 1.17
C THR A 45 1.73 0.65 2.26
N PHE A 46 0.56 1.15 1.91
CA PHE A 46 -0.53 1.38 2.85
C PHE A 46 -1.76 0.61 2.42
N GLU A 47 -2.58 0.22 3.39
CA GLU A 47 -3.95 -0.19 3.20
C GLU A 47 -4.87 1.02 3.31
N LYS A 48 -5.74 1.21 2.32
CA LYS A 48 -6.65 2.34 2.31
C LYS A 48 -7.75 2.19 3.37
N ASN A 49 -7.86 3.18 4.24
CA ASN A 49 -8.97 3.29 5.17
C ASN A 49 -9.85 4.49 4.80
N TYR A 50 -11.12 4.24 4.49
CA TYR A 50 -12.05 5.30 4.05
C TYR A 50 -12.65 6.11 5.21
N ILE A 51 -12.54 5.61 6.44
CA ILE A 51 -13.13 6.21 7.65
C ILE A 51 -12.03 6.77 8.56
N PHE A 52 -10.94 6.02 8.71
CA PHE A 52 -9.81 6.34 9.58
C PHE A 52 -8.55 6.63 8.77
N LYS A 53 -7.41 6.70 9.46
CA LYS A 53 -6.09 6.81 8.82
C LYS A 53 -5.77 5.49 8.09
N ASP A 54 -5.10 5.62 6.95
CA ASP A 54 -4.56 4.47 6.20
C ASP A 54 -3.50 3.72 7.06
N ASP A 55 -3.52 2.40 6.97
CA ASP A 55 -2.66 1.53 7.78
C ASP A 55 -1.36 1.21 7.02
N LEU A 56 -0.21 1.40 7.66
CA LEU A 56 1.08 1.03 7.07
C LEU A 56 1.21 -0.49 7.02
N LEU A 57 1.37 -1.05 5.83
CA LEU A 57 1.56 -2.49 5.61
C LEU A 57 3.03 -2.88 5.65
N THR A 58 3.86 -2.18 4.88
CA THR A 58 5.28 -2.48 4.77
C THR A 58 6.06 -1.28 4.24
N THR A 59 7.38 -1.31 4.43
CA THR A 59 8.32 -0.34 3.90
C THR A 59 9.47 -1.06 3.20
N THR A 60 10.03 -0.42 2.18
CA THR A 60 11.24 -0.87 1.49
C THR A 60 12.01 0.35 0.98
N THR A 61 13.12 0.11 0.30
CA THR A 61 13.86 1.14 -0.43
C THR A 61 14.14 0.71 -1.85
N THR A 62 14.32 1.68 -2.74
CA THR A 62 14.86 1.38 -4.07
C THR A 62 16.29 0.87 -3.97
N ASN A 63 16.65 -0.02 -4.88
CA ASN A 63 18.00 -0.55 -5.06
C ASN A 63 18.92 0.50 -5.70
N ASP A 64 20.20 0.14 -5.88
CA ASP A 64 21.20 1.05 -6.46
C ASP A 64 20.90 1.49 -7.89
N ASP A 65 20.20 0.65 -8.64
CA ASP A 65 19.74 0.91 -10.00
C ASP A 65 18.34 1.57 -10.07
N GLY A 66 17.76 1.93 -8.92
CA GLY A 66 16.41 2.50 -8.83
C GLY A 66 15.29 1.47 -8.92
N SER A 67 15.60 0.17 -9.10
CA SER A 67 14.60 -0.89 -9.06
C SER A 67 14.02 -1.07 -7.67
N PHE A 68 12.80 -1.57 -7.59
CA PHE A 68 12.19 -1.97 -6.32
C PHE A 68 11.32 -3.20 -6.51
N TYR A 69 11.13 -3.93 -5.42
CA TYR A 69 10.17 -5.02 -5.33
C TYR A 69 9.52 -5.00 -3.94
N ILE A 70 8.21 -5.25 -3.90
CA ILE A 70 7.41 -5.24 -2.68
C ILE A 70 6.61 -6.53 -2.67
N LYS A 71 6.81 -7.34 -1.63
CA LYS A 71 6.00 -8.53 -1.37
C LYS A 71 5.35 -8.38 -0.02
N TYR A 72 4.04 -8.55 0.03
CA TYR A 72 3.28 -8.47 1.27
C TYR A 72 2.26 -9.60 1.33
N SER A 73 2.00 -10.08 2.55
CA SER A 73 0.95 -11.02 2.87
C SER A 73 0.44 -10.75 4.27
N GLY A 74 -0.88 -10.67 4.46
CA GLY A 74 -1.49 -10.40 5.75
C GLY A 74 -2.81 -11.15 5.94
N LYS A 75 -3.30 -11.10 7.18
CA LYS A 75 -4.61 -11.59 7.60
C LYS A 75 -5.43 -10.42 8.13
N ASP A 76 -6.74 -10.65 8.28
CA ASP A 76 -7.73 -9.69 8.74
C ASP A 76 -7.83 -8.43 7.84
N LEU A 77 -7.63 -8.63 6.52
CA LEU A 77 -7.62 -7.58 5.50
C LEU A 77 -9.00 -7.41 4.86
N VAL A 78 -9.99 -7.09 5.68
CA VAL A 78 -11.37 -6.87 5.21
C VAL A 78 -11.39 -5.60 4.35
N PHE A 79 -11.79 -5.73 3.08
CA PHE A 79 -11.74 -4.68 2.05
C PHE A 79 -10.33 -4.25 1.59
N PHE A 80 -9.38 -5.20 1.54
CA PHE A 80 -8.01 -4.99 1.10
C PHE A 80 -7.88 -4.19 -0.22
N ASN A 81 -7.40 -2.95 -0.10
CA ASN A 81 -7.19 -1.99 -1.15
C ASN A 81 -5.84 -1.25 -0.96
N PRO A 82 -4.71 -1.94 -1.18
CA PRO A 82 -3.39 -1.41 -0.95
C PRO A 82 -2.93 -0.46 -2.07
N TYR A 83 -2.11 0.51 -1.69
CA TYR A 83 -1.43 1.42 -2.61
C TYR A 83 0.02 1.66 -2.20
N ILE A 84 0.88 1.86 -3.21
CA ILE A 84 2.28 2.22 -3.06
C ILE A 84 2.38 3.74 -2.92
N TYR A 85 3.17 4.18 -1.95
CA TYR A 85 3.47 5.59 -1.67
C TYR A 85 4.97 5.81 -1.75
N VAL A 86 5.41 6.77 -2.56
CA VAL A 86 6.83 7.11 -2.70
C VAL A 86 7.00 8.62 -2.52
N PRO A 87 7.59 9.09 -1.42
CA PRO A 87 7.95 10.49 -1.27
C PRO A 87 8.86 10.92 -2.43
N ASN A 88 8.52 12.04 -3.06
CA ASN A 88 9.26 12.55 -4.21
C ASN A 88 10.32 13.56 -3.77
N TYR A 89 11.52 13.07 -3.51
CA TYR A 89 12.72 13.87 -3.29
C TYR A 89 13.46 14.19 -4.60
N CYS A 90 12.96 13.80 -5.78
CA CYS A 90 13.58 14.21 -7.02
C CYS A 90 13.52 15.74 -7.11
N LEU A 91 14.65 16.37 -7.44
CA LEU A 91 14.82 17.83 -7.46
C LEU A 91 14.58 18.57 -6.13
N ALA A 92 14.30 17.87 -5.03
CA ALA A 92 14.17 18.51 -3.73
C ALA A 92 15.52 19.08 -3.26
N GLU A 93 15.49 20.32 -2.78
CA GLU A 93 16.68 21.01 -2.28
C GLU A 93 17.16 20.40 -0.96
N THR A 94 18.47 20.48 -0.73
CA THR A 94 19.09 20.12 0.55
C THR A 94 19.36 21.39 1.34
N TYR A 95 18.83 21.45 2.56
CA TYR A 95 19.05 22.55 3.49
C TYR A 95 19.49 22.00 4.85
N ASN A 96 20.63 22.48 5.36
CA ASN A 96 21.22 22.03 6.63
C ASN A 96 21.35 20.50 6.75
N GLY A 97 21.76 19.82 5.67
CA GLY A 97 21.94 18.36 5.65
C GLY A 97 20.64 17.55 5.59
N LEU A 98 19.49 18.22 5.44
CA LEU A 98 18.20 17.59 5.26
C LEU A 98 17.68 17.83 3.85
N LYS A 99 17.11 16.79 3.25
CA LYS A 99 16.36 16.87 1.99
C LYS A 99 14.90 16.63 2.30
N CYS A 100 14.04 17.56 1.91
CA CYS A 100 12.63 17.48 2.26
C CYS A 100 11.69 17.67 1.08
N THR A 101 10.50 17.08 1.15
CA THR A 101 9.46 17.17 0.13
C THR A 101 8.06 17.14 0.74
N THR A 102 7.10 17.66 -0.01
CA THR A 102 5.65 17.50 0.22
C THR A 102 4.98 16.73 -0.92
N GLY A 103 5.71 16.44 -2.00
CA GLY A 103 5.22 15.69 -3.15
C GLY A 103 5.45 14.20 -2.99
N ALA A 104 4.58 13.40 -3.59
CA ALA A 104 4.72 11.95 -3.63
C ALA A 104 4.03 11.34 -4.85
N MET A 105 4.51 10.17 -5.24
CA MET A 105 3.83 9.27 -6.16
C MET A 105 2.89 8.34 -5.38
N MET A 106 1.70 8.10 -5.90
CA MET A 106 0.74 7.16 -5.33
C MET A 106 0.19 6.24 -6.41
N ILE A 107 0.38 4.93 -6.25
CA ILE A 107 -0.09 3.91 -7.21
C ILE A 107 -0.92 2.87 -6.48
N GLN A 108 -2.21 2.81 -6.80
CA GLN A 108 -3.09 1.75 -6.35
C GLN A 108 -2.65 0.41 -6.96
N ILE A 109 -2.58 -0.65 -6.16
CA ILE A 109 -2.37 -1.99 -6.68
C ILE A 109 -3.70 -2.47 -7.28
N PRO A 110 -3.76 -2.81 -8.58
CA PRO A 110 -5.00 -3.25 -9.20
C PRO A 110 -5.53 -4.52 -8.55
N ARG A 111 -6.86 -4.63 -8.44
CA ARG A 111 -7.51 -5.73 -7.72
C ARG A 111 -7.19 -7.10 -8.31
N GLU A 112 -7.00 -7.18 -9.62
CA GLU A 112 -6.58 -8.37 -10.35
C GLU A 112 -5.19 -8.89 -9.95
N HIS A 113 -4.37 -8.06 -9.31
CA HIS A 113 -3.05 -8.41 -8.78
C HIS A 113 -3.03 -8.65 -7.27
N ILE A 114 -4.21 -8.71 -6.65
CA ILE A 114 -4.38 -8.98 -5.22
C ILE A 114 -4.97 -10.37 -5.04
N SER A 115 -4.22 -11.22 -4.34
CA SER A 115 -4.63 -12.60 -4.06
C SER A 115 -5.37 -12.70 -2.74
N ALA A 116 -6.47 -13.45 -2.71
CA ALA A 116 -7.20 -13.84 -1.47
C ALA A 116 -6.47 -14.95 -0.67
N SER A 117 -5.14 -14.99 -0.82
CA SER A 117 -4.23 -16.02 -0.37
C SER A 117 -3.02 -15.34 0.30
N LEU A 118 -2.28 -16.07 1.14
CA LEU A 118 -1.02 -15.56 1.70
C LEU A 118 0.15 -15.62 0.71
N ALA A 119 -0.05 -16.24 -0.45
CA ALA A 119 0.90 -16.27 -1.56
C ALA A 119 0.33 -15.49 -2.75
N PRO A 120 1.07 -14.50 -3.31
CA PRO A 120 0.65 -13.78 -4.50
C PRO A 120 0.56 -14.73 -5.70
N ASP A 121 -0.54 -14.65 -6.45
CA ASP A 121 -0.79 -15.46 -7.65
C ASP A 121 -0.25 -14.80 -8.91
N SER A 122 0.01 -13.49 -8.87
CA SER A 122 0.54 -12.72 -9.98
C SER A 122 1.49 -11.61 -9.51
N GLU A 123 2.24 -11.08 -10.48
CA GLU A 123 3.10 -9.91 -10.32
C GLU A 123 2.44 -8.71 -10.97
N PHE A 124 2.37 -7.58 -10.25
CA PHE A 124 2.06 -6.28 -10.82
C PHE A 124 3.36 -5.57 -11.24
N VAL A 125 3.49 -5.29 -12.53
CA VAL A 125 4.66 -4.58 -13.08
C VAL A 125 4.29 -3.14 -13.34
N VAL A 126 4.79 -2.23 -12.49
CA VAL A 126 4.56 -0.78 -12.63
C VAL A 126 5.27 -0.21 -13.86
N GLY A 127 6.39 -0.81 -14.25
CA GLY A 127 7.25 -0.30 -15.31
C GLY A 127 8.28 0.70 -14.77
N GLU A 128 8.78 1.56 -15.65
CA GLU A 128 9.69 2.65 -15.31
C GLU A 128 8.93 3.96 -15.15
N ILE A 129 9.18 4.69 -14.07
CA ILE A 129 8.60 6.00 -13.80
C ILE A 129 9.71 6.99 -13.44
N ASP A 130 9.75 8.11 -14.15
CA ASP A 130 10.64 9.22 -13.81
C ASP A 130 9.95 10.17 -12.81
N MET A 131 10.52 10.25 -11.61
CA MET A 131 10.07 11.05 -10.48
C MET A 131 10.15 12.57 -10.74
N ALA A 132 10.80 13.00 -11.82
CA ALA A 132 10.86 14.41 -12.24
C ALA A 132 9.64 14.87 -13.07
N ASN A 133 8.81 13.94 -13.55
CA ASN A 133 7.67 14.23 -14.44
C ASN A 133 6.33 14.28 -13.66
N ASP A 134 5.22 14.42 -14.39
CA ASP A 134 3.87 14.27 -13.82
C ASP A 134 3.68 12.85 -13.27
N LEU A 135 3.45 12.76 -11.96
CA LEU A 135 3.36 11.48 -11.27
C LEU A 135 1.90 11.00 -11.16
N PRO A 136 1.68 9.68 -11.22
CA PRO A 136 0.39 9.13 -10.84
C PRO A 136 0.10 9.48 -9.38
N PHE A 137 -1.10 10.03 -9.16
CA PHE A 137 -1.60 10.38 -7.84
C PHE A 137 -3.01 9.82 -7.67
N GLU A 138 -3.19 8.90 -6.71
CA GLU A 138 -4.49 8.35 -6.39
C GLU A 138 -5.23 9.26 -5.41
N ALA A 139 -6.26 9.95 -5.90
CA ALA A 139 -7.08 10.86 -5.10
C ALA A 139 -8.41 10.20 -4.68
N GLN A 140 -8.35 9.12 -3.88
CA GLN A 140 -9.55 8.43 -3.37
C GLN A 140 -9.72 8.60 -1.85
N GLY A 141 -10.98 8.85 -1.42
CA GLY A 141 -11.40 8.99 -0.01
C GLY A 141 -11.74 10.41 0.46
N LEU A 142 -12.30 10.52 1.67
CA LEU A 142 -12.65 11.80 2.34
C LEU A 142 -11.44 12.70 2.62
N GLY A 143 -10.22 12.17 2.45
CA GLY A 143 -8.98 12.94 2.48
C GLY A 143 -8.97 14.14 1.53
N ARG A 144 -9.76 14.14 0.45
CA ARG A 144 -9.92 15.32 -0.42
C ARG A 144 -10.82 16.42 0.16
N ILE A 145 -11.85 16.05 0.94
CA ILE A 145 -12.85 16.99 1.48
C ILE A 145 -12.30 17.75 2.68
N PHE A 146 -11.44 17.11 3.48
CA PHE A 146 -10.69 17.75 4.57
C PHE A 146 -9.29 18.25 4.14
N GLY A 147 -9.10 18.57 2.85
CA GLY A 147 -7.90 19.26 2.38
C GLY A 147 -6.59 18.48 2.50
N GLY A 148 -6.62 17.16 2.34
CA GLY A 148 -5.41 16.35 2.32
C GLY A 148 -4.60 16.47 3.61
N PHE A 149 -5.25 16.67 4.76
CA PHE A 149 -4.56 16.86 6.04
C PHE A 149 -3.68 15.65 6.43
N LEU A 150 -3.85 14.49 5.77
CA LEU A 150 -3.00 13.31 5.89
C LEU A 150 -2.01 13.09 4.73
N VAL A 151 -2.02 13.93 3.69
CA VAL A 151 -1.15 13.82 2.49
C VAL A 151 -0.24 15.05 2.32
N ASN A 152 -0.43 16.11 3.11
CA ASN A 152 0.57 17.16 3.35
C ASN A 152 1.63 16.70 4.37
N THR A 153 2.04 15.44 4.31
CA THR A 153 3.15 14.96 5.13
C THR A 153 4.43 15.56 4.55
N HIS A 154 5.02 16.46 5.33
CA HIS A 154 6.34 17.00 5.05
C HIS A 154 7.35 15.89 5.39
N TYR A 155 7.91 15.25 4.36
CA TYR A 155 8.93 14.23 4.56
C TYR A 155 10.29 14.89 4.51
N CYS A 156 11.16 14.52 5.44
CA CYS A 156 12.54 14.96 5.48
C CYS A 156 13.43 13.75 5.75
N MET A 157 14.55 13.67 5.04
CA MET A 157 15.59 12.67 5.28
C MET A 157 16.96 13.34 5.39
N ALA A 158 17.84 12.76 6.20
CA ALA A 158 19.24 13.15 6.24
C ALA A 158 19.94 12.71 4.94
N VAL A 159 20.84 13.57 4.45
CA VAL A 159 21.68 13.32 3.27
C VAL A 159 23.09 12.95 3.70
#